data_AF-A0A0Q8IK35-F1
#
_entry.id   AF-A0A0Q8IK35-F1
#
_cell.length_a   1.000
_cell.length_b   1.000
_cell.length_c   1.000
_cell.angle_alpha   90.00
_cell.angle_beta   90.00
_cell.angle_gamma   90.00
#
_symmetry.space_group_name_H-M   'P 1'
#
loop_
_entity.id
_entity.type
_entity.pdbx_description
1 polymer ?
#
loop_
_entity_poly.entity_id
_entity_poly.type
_entity_poly.pdbx_seq_one_letter_code
_entity_poly.pdbx_strand_id
1 'polypeptide(L)'
;MTEIETPRTQLPVLVTASGPRPSLAWSAPTAAFVSQLIAAREHLPVQRERRTASVDRAVGAYRQGAGITVRRMPEGYRKTVLV
;
A
#
# COMPACT_ATOMS: atom_id res chain seq x y z
N MET A 1 -1.32 22.56 -27.39
CA MET A 1 -0.94 21.21 -26.93
C MET A 1 0.47 21.32 -26.40
N THR A 2 0.65 21.16 -25.09
CA THR A 2 1.97 21.14 -24.47
C THR A 2 1.88 20.23 -23.26
N GLU A 3 2.41 19.03 -23.41
CA GLU A 3 2.51 18.03 -22.35
C GLU A 3 3.63 18.47 -21.39
N ILE A 4 3.34 18.47 -20.08
CA ILE A 4 4.36 18.72 -19.05
C ILE A 4 5.06 17.40 -18.82
N GLU A 5 6.05 17.11 -19.67
CA GLU A 5 6.90 15.93 -19.51
C GLU A 5 7.79 16.13 -18.28
N THR A 6 7.63 15.28 -17.26
CA THR A 6 8.45 15.34 -16.05
C THR A 6 9.79 14.67 -16.35
N PRO A 7 10.93 15.39 -16.34
CA PRO A 7 12.21 14.78 -16.64
C PRO A 7 12.58 13.79 -15.53
N ARG A 8 12.83 12.53 -15.92
CA ARG A 8 13.31 11.51 -14.99
C ARG A 8 14.71 11.89 -14.53
N THR A 9 14.84 12.25 -13.25
CA THR A 9 16.14 12.49 -12.62
C THR A 9 16.97 11.20 -12.67
N GLN A 10 17.93 11.15 -13.60
CA GLN A 10 18.93 10.08 -13.65
C GLN A 10 19.95 10.33 -12.54
N LEU A 11 19.58 9.99 -11.31
CA LEU A 11 20.55 9.85 -10.24
C LEU A 11 21.50 8.70 -10.65
N PRO A 12 22.83 8.85 -10.52
CA PRO A 12 23.79 7.80 -10.83
C PRO A 12 23.75 6.74 -9.72
N VAL A 13 22.64 6.01 -9.62
CA VAL A 13 22.56 4.79 -8.81
C VAL A 13 22.77 3.64 -9.78
N LEU A 14 23.94 3.03 -9.68
CA LEU A 14 24.31 1.86 -10.46
C LEU A 14 23.39 0.71 -10.03
N VAL A 15 22.39 0.39 -10.85
CA VAL A 15 21.47 -0.73 -10.61
C VAL A 15 22.24 -2.02 -10.91
N THR A 16 22.90 -2.58 -9.89
CA THR A 16 23.54 -3.89 -9.97
C THR A 16 22.54 -4.99 -9.60
N ALA A 17 22.78 -6.21 -10.08
CA ALA A 17 22.06 -7.37 -9.59
C ALA A 17 22.29 -7.51 -8.07
N SER A 18 21.22 -7.79 -7.31
CA SER A 18 21.30 -7.96 -5.87
C SER A 18 22.29 -9.07 -5.52
N GLY A 19 23.44 -8.72 -4.94
CA GLY A 19 24.41 -9.69 -4.43
C GLY A 19 23.93 -10.40 -3.15
N PRO A 20 24.56 -11.52 -2.77
CA PRO A 20 24.26 -12.20 -1.52
C PRO A 20 24.52 -11.24 -0.35
N ARG A 21 23.47 -10.93 0.42
CA ARG A 21 23.56 -10.07 1.61
C ARG A 21 24.06 -10.92 2.79
N PRO A 22 25.31 -10.77 3.26
CA PRO A 22 25.84 -11.60 4.35
C PRO A 22 25.07 -11.43 5.67
N SER A 23 24.38 -10.31 5.87
CA SER A 23 23.53 -10.05 7.03
C SER A 23 22.32 -10.99 7.15
N LEU A 24 21.85 -11.57 6.05
CA LEU A 24 20.73 -12.53 6.04
C LEU A 24 21.15 -13.92 6.55
N ALA A 25 22.41 -14.31 6.33
CA ALA A 25 22.94 -15.58 6.83
C ALA A 25 23.20 -15.56 8.35
N TRP A 26 23.67 -14.42 8.89
CA TRP A 26 23.92 -14.28 10.33
C TRP A 26 22.62 -14.28 11.16
N SER A 27 21.51 -13.86 10.57
CA SER A 27 20.20 -13.78 11.24
C SER A 27 19.24 -14.90 10.86
N ALA A 28 19.70 -15.92 10.13
CA ALA A 28 18.83 -17.01 9.70
C ALA A 28 18.32 -17.79 10.93
N PRO A 29 17.00 -17.76 11.22
CA PRO A 29 16.46 -18.47 12.36
C PRO A 29 16.59 -19.98 12.15
N THR A 30 16.87 -20.71 13.24
CA THR A 30 16.92 -22.18 13.18
C THR A 30 15.55 -22.75 12.81
N ALA A 31 15.53 -23.89 12.12
CA ALA A 31 14.27 -24.57 11.78
C ALA A 31 13.42 -24.87 13.03
N ALA A 32 14.05 -25.23 14.15
CA ALA A 32 13.37 -25.45 15.43
C ALA A 32 12.68 -24.17 15.94
N PHE A 33 13.35 -23.02 15.86
CA PHE A 33 12.76 -21.73 16.26
C PHE A 33 11.58 -21.36 15.36
N VAL A 34 11.70 -21.54 14.04
CA VAL A 34 10.62 -21.27 13.09
C VAL A 34 9.41 -22.17 13.37
N SER A 35 9.63 -23.45 13.63
CA SER A 35 8.56 -24.40 13.99
C SER A 35 7.85 -23.99 15.28
N GLN A 36 8.59 -23.58 16.31
CA GLN A 36 8.00 -23.09 17.57
C GLN A 36 7.21 -21.79 17.35
N LEU A 37 7.71 -20.88 16.52
CA LEU A 37 7.03 -19.63 16.19
C LEU A 37 5.70 -19.88 15.46
N ILE A 38 5.68 -20.80 14.50
CA ILE A 38 4.47 -21.18 13.76
C ILE A 38 3.46 -21.84 14.71
N ALA A 39 3.90 -22.81 15.50
CA ALA A 39 3.03 -23.47 16.48
C ALA A 39 2.44 -22.48 17.49
N ALA A 40 3.25 -21.55 18.01
CA ALA A 40 2.79 -20.51 18.93
C ALA A 40 1.80 -19.55 18.26
N ARG A 41 1.96 -19.27 16.95
CA ARG A 41 1.08 -18.35 16.22
C ARG A 41 -0.35 -18.86 16.10
N GLU A 42 -0.56 -20.17 15.96
CA GLU A 42 -1.90 -20.78 15.95
C GLU A 42 -2.62 -20.63 17.30
N HIS A 43 -1.86 -20.49 18.39
CA HIS A 43 -2.39 -20.29 19.74
C HIS A 43 -2.57 -18.82 20.13
N LEU A 44 -2.13 -17.87 19.30
CA LEU A 44 -2.33 -16.46 19.60
C LEU A 44 -3.79 -16.08 19.32
N PRO A 45 -4.44 -15.29 20.21
CA PRO A 45 -5.76 -14.76 19.91
C PRO A 45 -5.71 -13.94 18.62
N VAL A 46 -6.74 -14.03 17.79
CA VAL A 46 -6.80 -13.33 16.50
C VAL A 46 -6.69 -11.83 16.71
N GLN A 47 -5.47 -11.29 16.67
CA GLN A 47 -5.21 -9.87 16.91
C GLN A 47 -5.84 -8.98 15.82
N ARG A 48 -6.21 -9.56 14.67
CA ARG A 48 -6.68 -8.86 13.47
C ARG A 48 -8.19 -8.76 13.32
N GLU A 49 -9.00 -9.53 14.04
CA GLU A 49 -10.47 -9.41 13.97
C GLU A 49 -10.94 -8.01 14.38
N ARG A 50 -10.25 -7.41 15.36
CA ARG A 50 -10.54 -6.03 15.79
C ARG A 50 -9.99 -4.95 14.86
N ARG A 51 -9.02 -5.26 13.98
CA ARG A 51 -8.35 -4.29 13.10
C ARG A 51 -8.85 -4.33 11.66
N THR A 52 -9.43 -5.45 11.22
CA THR A 52 -10.08 -5.55 9.92
C THR A 52 -11.54 -5.14 10.09
N ALA A 53 -11.88 -3.92 9.67
CA ALA A 53 -13.27 -3.54 9.48
C ALA A 53 -13.96 -4.60 8.59
N SER A 54 -15.20 -4.98 8.92
CA SER A 54 -15.97 -5.88 8.06
C SER A 54 -16.03 -5.33 6.63
N VAL A 55 -16.17 -6.21 5.64
CA VAL A 55 -16.31 -5.82 4.23
C VAL A 55 -17.42 -4.78 4.06
N ASP A 56 -18.55 -4.96 4.74
CA ASP A 56 -19.66 -4.01 4.76
C ASP A 56 -19.25 -2.62 5.27
N ARG A 57 -18.39 -2.57 6.30
CA ARG A 57 -17.87 -1.31 6.85
C ARG A 57 -16.89 -0.64 5.90
N ALA A 58 -16.10 -1.40 5.14
CA ALA A 58 -15.26 -0.85 4.09
C ALA A 58 -16.09 -0.26 2.94
N VAL A 59 -17.11 -0.99 2.46
CA VAL A 59 -18.03 -0.53 1.41
C VAL A 59 -18.76 0.74 1.84
N GLY A 60 -19.25 0.78 3.09
CA GLY A 60 -19.88 1.96 3.68
C GLY A 60 -18.95 3.18 3.71
N ALA A 61 -17.68 2.99 4.09
CA ALA A 61 -16.70 4.09 4.15
C ALA A 61 -16.40 4.69 2.77
N TYR A 62 -16.26 3.88 1.71
CA TYR A 62 -16.07 4.38 0.35
C TYR A 62 -17.31 5.13 -0.17
N ARG A 63 -18.51 4.61 0.12
CA ARG A 63 -19.76 5.28 -0.24
C ARG A 63 -19.91 6.62 0.47
N GLN A 64 -19.54 6.68 1.75
CA GLN A 64 -19.56 7.91 2.54
C GLN A 64 -18.53 8.92 2.01
N GLY A 65 -17.30 8.49 1.72
CA GLY A 65 -16.27 9.34 1.12
C GLY A 65 -16.66 9.89 -0.25
N ALA A 66 -17.34 9.10 -1.08
CA ALA A 66 -17.83 9.54 -2.39
C ALA A 66 -18.85 10.69 -2.31
N GLY A 67 -19.62 10.78 -1.22
CA GLY A 67 -20.56 11.88 -0.96
C GLY A 67 -19.92 13.11 -0.32
N ILE A 68 -18.78 12.96 0.35
CA ILE A 68 -18.06 14.05 1.03
C ILE A 68 -17.25 14.91 0.03
N THR A 69 -16.86 14.35 -1.11
CA THR A 69 -16.13 15.12 -2.13
C THR A 69 -17.02 16.22 -2.71
N VAL A 70 -16.72 17.46 -2.35
CA VAL A 70 -17.34 18.67 -2.92
C VAL A 70 -17.03 18.70 -4.43
N ARG A 71 -18.00 18.31 -5.26
CA ARG A 71 -17.93 18.42 -6.74
C ARG A 71 -18.18 19.86 -7.18
N ARG A 72 -17.39 20.83 -6.70
CA ARG A 72 -17.40 22.19 -7.23
C ARG A 72 -16.32 22.29 -8.29
N MET A 73 -16.64 22.93 -9.42
CA MET A 73 -15.60 23.31 -10.35
C MET A 73 -14.70 24.36 -9.68
N PRO A 74 -13.36 24.22 -9.80
CA PRO A 74 -12.46 25.29 -9.42
C PRO A 74 -12.78 26.58 -10.18
N GLU A 75 -12.46 27.72 -9.59
CA GLU A 75 -12.65 29.01 -10.21
C GLU A 75 -11.93 29.06 -11.58
N GLY A 76 -12.62 29.57 -12.61
CA GLY A 76 -12.09 29.63 -13.98
C GLY A 76 -12.36 28.40 -14.86
N TYR A 77 -12.85 27.28 -14.33
CA TYR A 77 -13.19 26.09 -15.13
C TYR A 77 -14.67 26.06 -15.51
N ARG A 78 -14.97 25.67 -16.76
CA ARG A 78 -16.35 25.49 -17.27
C ARG A 78 -16.56 24.05 -17.72
N LYS A 79 -17.73 23.47 -17.37
CA LYS A 79 -18.15 22.14 -17.83
C LYS A 79 -18.98 22.30 -19.09
N THR A 80 -18.51 21.77 -20.22
CA THR A 80 -19.33 21.64 -21.42
C THR A 80 -20.08 20.31 -21.35
N VAL A 81 -21.41 20.37 -21.32
CA VAL A 81 -22.26 19.19 -21.48
C VAL A 81 -22.54 19.06 -22.97
N LEU A 82 -22.05 17.98 -23.57
CA LEU A 82 -22.44 17.61 -24.93
C LEU A 82 -23.81 16.91 -24.83
N VAL A 83 -24.79 17.44 -25.56
CA VAL A 83 -26.12 16.86 -25.74
C VAL A 83 -26.12 16.05 -27.03
#